data_AF-A0A2A3K0L7-F1
#
_entry.id   AF-A0A2A3K0L7-F1
#
_cell.length_a   1.000
_cell.length_b   1.000
_cell.length_c   1.000
_cell.angle_alpha   90.00
_cell.angle_beta   90.00
_cell.angle_gamma   90.00
#
_symmetry.space_group_name_H-M   'P 1'
#
loop_
_entity.id
_entity.type
_entity.pdbx_description
1 polymer ?
#
loop_
_entity_poly.entity_id
_entity_poly.type
_entity_poly.pdbx_seq_one_letter_code
_entity_poly.pdbx_strand_id
1 'polypeptide(L)'
;MGMIAGDLAAAALAHWPVLARELGLDPASWRAAPLARREDGRVARILLRMEGPGGARLVMKHEARPEDPEKFAAAMAAHLAVQEVYARGVPEVLAFDVARRACVMAYLEARPLSGLLEGAPLAAQGALLSRAGAWMDGFHRALSGERRVFQPRHTLRFLRGVIAEVVSGERRVADPQRFLACAGAFCADQALYEGRETITAQTHGDLHLRNVVMDERRCWGLDFAGGRVVPVGHDIARLLGDYAILHAPKAAIPEGEVLPPEVQGAFFEGYGLVPAEDPSVQLLLRNRVLAEWWGLPAKAEDRGPAQARRWAGVQALAGRVFPGL
;
A
#
# COMPACT_ATOMS: atom_id res chain seq x y z
N MET A 1 -21.07 -11.57 -21.70
CA MET A 1 -21.38 -10.20 -22.16
C MET A 1 -22.19 -9.53 -21.07
N GLY A 2 -21.52 -8.94 -20.07
CA GLY A 2 -22.17 -8.34 -18.90
C GLY A 2 -22.47 -6.87 -19.16
N MET A 3 -23.73 -6.46 -19.02
CA MET A 3 -24.16 -5.07 -19.17
C MET A 3 -23.39 -4.14 -18.22
N ILE A 4 -22.98 -2.98 -18.76
CA ILE A 4 -22.37 -1.88 -18.02
C ILE A 4 -23.45 -1.23 -17.17
N ALA A 5 -23.66 -1.71 -15.94
CA ALA A 5 -24.63 -1.12 -15.01
C ALA A 5 -23.94 -0.16 -14.03
N GLY A 6 -24.16 1.14 -14.24
CA GLY A 6 -23.86 2.19 -13.26
C GLY A 6 -23.40 3.50 -13.89
N ASP A 7 -23.90 4.61 -13.34
CA ASP A 7 -23.56 6.00 -13.68
C ASP A 7 -22.04 6.21 -13.87
N LEU A 8 -21.24 5.68 -12.94
CA LEU A 8 -19.78 5.85 -12.95
C LEU A 8 -19.07 5.27 -14.19
N ALA A 9 -19.56 4.16 -14.73
CA ALA A 9 -18.98 3.56 -15.94
C ALA A 9 -19.36 4.33 -17.20
N ALA A 10 -20.60 4.84 -17.26
CA ALA A 10 -21.03 5.73 -18.33
C ALA A 10 -20.25 7.05 -18.30
N ALA A 11 -20.05 7.63 -17.11
CA ALA A 11 -19.24 8.82 -16.92
C ALA A 11 -17.78 8.60 -17.38
N ALA A 12 -17.16 7.47 -17.00
CA ALA A 12 -15.83 7.13 -17.50
C ALA A 12 -15.82 7.02 -19.03
N LEU A 13 -16.77 6.30 -19.63
CA LEU A 13 -16.81 6.11 -21.09
C LEU A 13 -17.09 7.37 -21.89
N ALA A 14 -17.74 8.37 -21.29
CA ALA A 14 -17.88 9.69 -21.92
C ALA A 14 -16.52 10.37 -22.18
N HIS A 15 -15.46 10.00 -21.45
CA HIS A 15 -14.11 10.52 -21.65
C HIS A 15 -13.28 9.72 -22.67
N TRP A 16 -13.70 8.49 -23.00
CA TRP A 16 -12.94 7.59 -23.88
C TRP A 16 -12.66 8.18 -25.27
N PRO A 17 -13.62 8.83 -25.98
CA PRO A 17 -13.36 9.35 -27.32
C PRO A 17 -12.25 10.40 -27.40
N VAL A 18 -11.98 11.14 -26.32
CA VAL A 18 -10.90 12.12 -26.27
C VAL A 18 -9.57 11.39 -26.11
N LEU A 19 -9.44 10.58 -25.06
CA LEU A 19 -8.22 9.84 -24.74
C LEU A 19 -7.80 8.86 -25.85
N ALA A 20 -8.77 8.19 -26.49
CA ALA A 20 -8.50 7.29 -27.61
C ALA A 20 -7.91 8.03 -28.81
N ARG A 21 -8.42 9.22 -29.15
CA ARG A 21 -7.92 10.03 -30.27
C ARG A 21 -6.52 10.58 -30.00
N GLU A 22 -6.21 10.94 -28.76
CA GLU A 22 -4.83 11.32 -28.36
C GLU A 22 -3.84 10.17 -28.58
N LEU A 23 -4.28 8.93 -28.38
CA LEU A 23 -3.51 7.72 -28.64
C LEU A 23 -3.50 7.29 -30.12
N GLY A 24 -4.17 8.04 -31.02
CA GLY A 24 -4.31 7.66 -32.42
C GLY A 24 -5.21 6.43 -32.65
N LEU A 25 -6.11 6.12 -31.72
CA LEU A 25 -7.02 4.98 -31.76
C LEU A 25 -8.42 5.41 -32.22
N ASP A 26 -9.12 4.53 -32.94
CA ASP A 26 -10.56 4.69 -33.20
C ASP A 26 -11.36 4.32 -31.94
N PRO A 27 -12.09 5.25 -31.30
CA PRO A 27 -12.84 4.95 -30.08
C PRO A 27 -13.90 3.85 -30.28
N ALA A 28 -14.49 3.76 -31.48
CA ALA A 28 -15.59 2.84 -31.78
C ALA A 28 -15.14 1.38 -31.88
N SER A 29 -13.84 1.14 -32.10
CA SER A 29 -13.29 -0.21 -32.21
C SER A 29 -13.03 -0.88 -30.86
N TRP A 30 -13.34 -0.22 -29.74
CA TRP A 30 -13.02 -0.69 -28.38
C TRP A 30 -14.28 -1.00 -27.57
N ARG A 31 -14.20 -2.06 -26.78
CA ARG A 31 -15.26 -2.48 -25.86
C ARG A 31 -14.77 -2.40 -24.42
N ALA A 32 -15.61 -1.89 -23.54
CA ALA A 32 -15.28 -1.77 -22.13
C ALA A 32 -15.96 -2.84 -21.29
N ALA A 33 -15.23 -3.37 -20.31
CA ALA A 33 -15.75 -4.21 -19.25
C ALA A 33 -15.26 -3.69 -17.89
N PRO A 34 -16.11 -3.67 -16.84
CA PRO A 34 -15.65 -3.30 -15.51
C PRO A 34 -14.51 -4.20 -15.02
N LEU A 35 -13.41 -3.59 -14.57
CA LEU A 35 -12.27 -4.29 -13.99
C LEU A 35 -12.25 -4.16 -12.46
N ALA A 36 -12.45 -2.94 -11.96
CA ALA A 36 -12.58 -2.67 -10.53
C ALA A 36 -13.44 -1.42 -10.31
N ARG A 37 -14.20 -1.39 -9.22
CA ARG A 37 -15.02 -0.24 -8.83
C ARG A 37 -14.92 -0.02 -7.33
N ARG A 38 -14.82 1.24 -6.92
CA ARG A 38 -14.99 1.64 -5.53
C ARG A 38 -15.88 2.87 -5.49
N GLU A 39 -16.94 2.78 -4.69
CA GLU A 39 -17.91 3.86 -4.52
C GLU A 39 -18.39 3.89 -3.07
N ASP A 40 -18.05 4.98 -2.39
CA ASP A 40 -18.48 5.33 -1.05
C ASP A 40 -18.70 6.85 -0.98
N GLY A 41 -19.11 7.35 0.20
CA GLY A 41 -19.42 8.78 0.37
C GLY A 41 -18.24 9.73 0.11
N ARG A 42 -16.99 9.23 0.12
CA ARG A 42 -15.78 10.04 -0.08
C ARG A 42 -15.06 9.74 -1.39
N VAL A 43 -15.20 8.53 -1.93
CA VAL A 43 -14.46 8.05 -3.10
C VAL A 43 -15.43 7.48 -4.12
N ALA A 44 -15.29 7.87 -5.38
CA ALA A 44 -15.96 7.22 -6.50
C ALA A 44 -14.96 7.07 -7.64
N ARG A 45 -14.50 5.83 -7.89
CA ARG A 45 -13.55 5.52 -8.95
C ARG A 45 -13.88 4.20 -9.63
N ILE A 46 -13.59 4.12 -10.92
CA ILE A 46 -13.76 2.91 -11.72
C ILE A 46 -12.54 2.68 -12.61
N LEU A 47 -12.18 1.42 -12.75
CA LEU A 47 -11.24 0.92 -13.74
C LEU A 47 -12.04 0.07 -14.73
N LEU A 48 -11.90 0.37 -16.00
CA LEU A 48 -12.46 -0.38 -17.12
C LEU A 48 -11.34 -1.08 -17.86
N ARG A 49 -11.50 -2.38 -18.13
CA ARG A 49 -10.70 -3.07 -19.14
C ARG A 49 -11.26 -2.69 -20.51
N MET A 50 -10.41 -2.14 -21.36
CA MET A 50 -10.72 -1.81 -22.75
C MET A 50 -10.15 -2.90 -23.64
N GLU A 51 -10.97 -3.47 -24.51
CA GLU A 51 -10.60 -4.52 -25.48
C GLU A 51 -10.76 -3.97 -26.89
N GLY A 52 -9.67 -3.97 -27.65
CA GLY A 52 -9.59 -3.39 -28.98
C GLY A 52 -9.28 -4.42 -30.07
N PRO A 53 -9.05 -3.94 -31.31
CA PRO A 53 -8.69 -4.79 -32.45
C PRO A 53 -7.45 -5.64 -32.19
N GLY A 54 -7.39 -6.83 -32.79
CA GLY A 54 -6.23 -7.72 -32.66
C GLY A 54 -5.97 -8.26 -31.23
N GLY A 55 -6.94 -8.14 -30.32
CA GLY A 55 -6.79 -8.57 -28.93
C GLY A 55 -6.03 -7.59 -28.04
N ALA A 56 -5.83 -6.35 -28.50
CA ALA A 56 -5.23 -5.27 -27.71
C ALA A 56 -6.04 -5.01 -26.43
N ARG A 57 -5.35 -4.78 -25.31
CA ARG A 57 -5.97 -4.54 -24.01
C ARG A 57 -5.35 -3.31 -23.34
N LEU A 58 -6.21 -2.44 -22.82
CA LEU A 58 -5.84 -1.26 -22.03
C LEU A 58 -6.66 -1.21 -20.74
N VAL A 59 -6.21 -0.40 -19.78
CA VAL A 59 -7.00 -0.01 -18.61
C VAL A 59 -7.36 1.46 -18.74
N MET A 60 -8.64 1.79 -18.60
CA MET A 60 -9.11 3.15 -18.41
C MET A 60 -9.50 3.35 -16.95
N LYS A 61 -8.87 4.31 -16.28
CA LYS A 61 -9.18 4.70 -14.89
C LYS A 61 -9.88 6.05 -14.90
N HIS A 62 -10.93 6.19 -14.10
CA HIS A 62 -11.63 7.46 -13.89
C HIS A 62 -11.93 7.68 -12.41
N GLU A 63 -11.59 8.87 -11.90
CA GLU A 63 -11.84 9.31 -10.52
C GLU A 63 -12.90 10.42 -10.51
N ALA A 64 -14.16 10.01 -10.28
CA ALA A 64 -15.28 10.95 -10.19
C ALA A 64 -15.32 11.70 -8.85
N ARG A 65 -14.90 11.04 -7.74
CA ARG A 65 -14.75 11.70 -6.43
C ARG A 65 -13.49 11.26 -5.70
N PRO A 66 -12.81 12.18 -4.97
CA PRO A 66 -13.14 13.61 -4.85
C PRO A 66 -12.90 14.38 -6.16
N GLU A 67 -13.62 15.48 -6.35
CA GLU A 67 -13.43 16.36 -7.51
C GLU A 67 -12.20 17.25 -7.30
N ASP A 68 -11.02 16.64 -7.37
CA ASP A 68 -9.75 17.27 -7.05
C ASP A 68 -8.74 17.04 -8.19
N PRO A 69 -8.77 17.91 -9.23
CA PRO A 69 -7.85 17.81 -10.37
C PRO A 69 -6.38 17.94 -9.97
N GLU A 70 -6.06 18.75 -8.95
CA GLU A 70 -4.67 18.94 -8.50
C GLU A 70 -4.12 17.67 -7.87
N LYS A 71 -4.91 17.00 -7.04
CA LYS A 71 -4.54 15.70 -6.48
C LYS A 71 -4.38 14.63 -7.56
N PHE A 72 -5.25 14.62 -8.57
CA PHE A 72 -5.11 13.70 -9.71
C PHE A 72 -3.83 14.00 -10.50
N ALA A 73 -3.55 15.27 -10.78
CA ALA A 73 -2.33 15.70 -11.46
C ALA A 73 -1.07 15.29 -10.68
N ALA A 74 -1.06 15.47 -9.36
CA ALA A 74 0.04 15.06 -8.49
C ALA A 74 0.26 13.53 -8.53
N ALA A 75 -0.83 12.74 -8.55
CA ALA A 75 -0.74 11.29 -8.67
C ALA A 75 -0.19 10.86 -10.05
N MET A 76 -0.60 11.51 -11.14
CA MET A 76 -0.06 11.24 -12.49
C MET A 76 1.41 11.65 -12.59
N ALA A 77 1.79 12.81 -12.07
CA ALA A 77 3.18 13.26 -12.02
C ALA A 77 4.07 12.29 -11.23
N ALA A 78 3.59 11.80 -10.08
CA ALA A 78 4.29 10.79 -9.30
C ALA A 78 4.48 9.49 -10.08
N HIS A 79 3.43 9.00 -10.76
CA HIS A 79 3.52 7.79 -11.58
C HIS A 79 4.50 7.94 -12.74
N LEU A 80 4.42 9.06 -13.47
CA LEU A 80 5.29 9.33 -14.62
C LEU A 80 6.76 9.47 -14.21
N ALA A 81 7.05 10.10 -13.08
CA ALA A 81 8.42 10.19 -12.54
C ALA A 81 9.00 8.79 -12.24
N VAL A 82 8.20 7.89 -11.68
CA VAL A 82 8.62 6.50 -11.46
C VAL A 82 8.76 5.74 -12.78
N GLN A 83 7.86 5.95 -13.73
CA GLN A 83 7.92 5.33 -15.05
C GLN A 83 9.20 5.72 -15.80
N GLU A 84 9.64 6.97 -15.68
CA GLU A 84 10.87 7.46 -16.32
C GLU A 84 12.12 6.71 -15.85
N VAL A 85 12.25 6.48 -14.54
CA VAL A 85 13.45 5.86 -13.95
C VAL A 85 13.33 4.35 -13.72
N TYR A 86 12.10 3.82 -13.66
CA TYR A 86 11.80 2.43 -13.33
C TYR A 86 10.62 1.87 -14.12
N ALA A 87 10.59 2.13 -15.44
CA ALA A 87 9.54 1.69 -16.36
C ALA A 87 9.12 0.22 -16.21
N ARG A 88 10.07 -0.68 -15.96
CA ARG A 88 9.80 -2.12 -15.82
C ARG A 88 8.95 -2.49 -14.60
N GLY A 89 8.85 -1.61 -13.61
CA GLY A 89 8.18 -1.84 -12.33
C GLY A 89 6.83 -1.14 -12.19
N VAL A 90 6.32 -0.49 -13.23
CA VAL A 90 5.00 0.18 -13.23
C VAL A 90 4.26 -0.12 -14.53
N PRO A 91 2.91 -0.12 -14.55
CA PRO A 91 2.17 -0.08 -15.81
C PRO A 91 2.44 1.25 -16.52
N GLU A 92 2.60 1.19 -17.84
CA GLU A 92 2.80 2.39 -18.65
C GLU A 92 1.53 3.25 -18.67
N VAL A 93 1.64 4.53 -18.33
CA VAL A 93 0.61 5.55 -18.59
C VAL A 93 0.77 6.00 -20.04
N LEU A 94 -0.31 5.82 -20.82
CA LEU A 94 -0.32 6.12 -22.25
C LEU A 94 -0.93 7.50 -22.54
N ALA A 95 -1.99 7.85 -21.81
CA ALA A 95 -2.65 9.15 -21.88
C ALA A 95 -3.32 9.48 -20.55
N PHE A 96 -3.47 10.76 -20.23
CA PHE A 96 -4.24 11.21 -19.07
C PHE A 96 -4.80 12.61 -19.29
N ASP A 97 -5.92 12.89 -18.64
CA ASP A 97 -6.58 14.17 -18.65
C ASP A 97 -6.86 14.61 -17.20
N VAL A 98 -6.21 15.70 -16.79
CA VAL A 98 -6.30 16.23 -15.43
C VAL A 98 -7.69 16.78 -15.13
N ALA A 99 -8.29 17.51 -16.07
CA ALA A 99 -9.60 18.12 -15.87
C ALA A 99 -10.70 17.07 -15.74
N ARG A 100 -10.59 15.99 -16.53
CA ARG A 100 -11.51 14.84 -16.52
C ARG A 100 -11.15 13.78 -15.49
N ARG A 101 -10.00 13.91 -14.80
CA ARG A 101 -9.47 12.96 -13.81
C ARG A 101 -9.50 11.51 -14.32
N ALA A 102 -9.07 11.35 -15.58
CA ALA A 102 -9.09 10.08 -16.28
C ALA A 102 -7.72 9.78 -16.89
N CYS A 103 -7.34 8.50 -16.91
CA CYS A 103 -6.13 8.07 -17.60
C CYS A 103 -6.31 6.71 -18.27
N VAL A 104 -5.46 6.45 -19.26
CA VAL A 104 -5.35 5.20 -19.98
C VAL A 104 -3.95 4.63 -19.73
N MET A 105 -3.91 3.36 -19.37
CA MET A 105 -2.67 2.65 -19.02
C MET A 105 -2.59 1.32 -19.78
N ALA A 106 -1.38 0.80 -19.92
CA ALA A 106 -1.16 -0.56 -20.41
C ALA A 106 -1.86 -1.58 -19.50
N TYR A 107 -2.50 -2.58 -20.11
CA TYR A 107 -3.12 -3.66 -19.36
C TYR A 107 -2.07 -4.67 -18.88
N LEU A 108 -2.15 -5.02 -17.59
CA LEU A 108 -1.32 -6.07 -16.98
C LEU A 108 -2.17 -7.31 -16.73
N GLU A 109 -1.71 -8.46 -17.22
CA GLU A 109 -2.23 -9.80 -16.87
C GLU A 109 -1.76 -10.22 -15.47
N ALA A 110 -2.07 -9.40 -14.47
CA ALA A 110 -1.57 -9.51 -13.11
C ALA A 110 -2.70 -9.45 -12.09
N ARG A 111 -2.45 -10.00 -10.89
CA ARG A 111 -3.39 -9.96 -9.77
C ARG A 111 -2.80 -9.17 -8.60
N PRO A 112 -3.63 -8.43 -7.83
CA PRO A 112 -3.18 -7.81 -6.58
C PRO A 112 -2.60 -8.84 -5.62
N LEU A 113 -1.48 -8.50 -4.98
CA LEU A 113 -0.80 -9.35 -4.00
C LEU A 113 -1.75 -9.75 -2.87
N SER A 114 -2.64 -8.85 -2.43
CA SER A 114 -3.68 -9.18 -1.44
C SER A 114 -4.56 -10.37 -1.84
N GLY A 115 -4.90 -10.49 -3.12
CA GLY A 115 -5.71 -11.60 -3.62
C GLY A 115 -4.91 -12.89 -3.78
N LEU A 116 -3.62 -12.78 -4.12
CA LEU A 116 -2.72 -13.94 -4.22
C LEU A 116 -2.40 -14.56 -2.85
N LEU A 117 -2.39 -13.75 -1.80
CA LEU A 117 -2.15 -14.21 -0.42
C LEU A 117 -3.39 -14.85 0.23
N GLU A 118 -4.59 -14.65 -0.32
CA GLU A 118 -5.81 -15.20 0.26
C GLU A 118 -5.83 -16.73 0.11
N GLY A 119 -5.78 -17.43 1.25
CA GLY A 119 -5.74 -18.90 1.30
C GLY A 119 -4.41 -19.54 0.91
N ALA A 120 -3.37 -18.76 0.57
CA ALA A 120 -2.07 -19.30 0.21
C ALA A 120 -1.36 -19.93 1.44
N PRO A 121 -0.70 -21.10 1.30
CA PRO A 121 0.12 -21.67 2.36
C PRO A 121 1.36 -20.80 2.64
N LEU A 122 1.93 -20.90 3.85
CA LEU A 122 3.02 -20.03 4.31
C LEU A 122 4.21 -19.98 3.35
N ALA A 123 4.65 -21.13 2.83
CA ALA A 123 5.74 -21.20 1.85
C ALA A 123 5.42 -20.41 0.55
N ALA A 124 4.19 -20.49 0.07
CA ALA A 124 3.76 -19.71 -1.10
C ALA A 124 3.66 -18.21 -0.78
N GLN A 125 3.25 -17.85 0.44
CA GLN A 125 3.29 -16.46 0.91
C GLN A 125 4.73 -15.92 0.92
N GLY A 126 5.70 -16.72 1.37
CA GLY A 126 7.12 -16.38 1.32
C GLY A 126 7.60 -16.06 -0.09
N ALA A 127 7.32 -16.94 -1.07
CA ALA A 127 7.68 -16.71 -2.47
C ALA A 127 7.01 -15.45 -3.06
N LEU A 128 5.76 -15.18 -2.69
CA LEU A 128 5.04 -13.96 -3.08
C LEU A 128 5.72 -12.71 -2.51
N LEU A 129 6.09 -12.72 -1.23
CA LEU A 129 6.73 -11.58 -0.58
C LEU A 129 8.18 -11.39 -1.02
N SER A 130 8.90 -12.45 -1.37
CA SER A 130 10.23 -12.34 -1.98
C SER A 130 10.19 -11.53 -3.28
N ARG A 131 9.23 -11.81 -4.17
CA ARG A 131 9.03 -11.03 -5.40
C ARG A 131 8.61 -9.59 -5.12
N ALA A 132 7.77 -9.37 -4.11
CA ALA A 132 7.42 -8.01 -3.68
C ALA A 132 8.64 -7.24 -3.13
N GLY A 133 9.51 -7.92 -2.37
CA GLY A 133 10.78 -7.40 -1.88
C GLY A 133 11.73 -7.03 -3.03
N ALA A 134 11.89 -7.91 -4.02
CA ALA A 134 12.70 -7.64 -5.20
C ALA A 134 12.19 -6.44 -6.02
N TRP A 135 10.87 -6.30 -6.16
CA TRP A 135 10.29 -5.13 -6.80
C TRP A 135 10.57 -3.84 -6.01
N MET A 136 10.37 -3.87 -4.69
CA MET A 136 10.59 -2.70 -3.82
C MET A 136 12.07 -2.31 -3.77
N ASP A 137 12.99 -3.27 -3.79
CA ASP A 137 14.43 -3.02 -3.88
C ASP A 137 14.77 -2.28 -5.18
N GLY A 138 14.28 -2.77 -6.32
CA GLY A 138 14.47 -2.10 -7.61
C GLY A 138 13.87 -0.69 -7.63
N PHE A 139 12.68 -0.51 -7.06
CA PHE A 139 12.03 0.80 -6.93
C PHE A 139 12.85 1.78 -6.08
N HIS A 140 13.24 1.38 -4.86
CA HIS A 140 14.04 2.22 -3.96
C HIS A 140 15.45 2.49 -4.50
N ARG A 141 16.05 1.58 -5.29
CA ARG A 141 17.33 1.82 -5.97
C ARG A 141 17.22 2.81 -7.11
N ALA A 142 16.14 2.76 -7.89
CA ALA A 142 15.91 3.70 -8.98
C ALA A 142 15.69 5.13 -8.47
N LEU A 143 15.19 5.28 -7.23
CA LEU A 143 14.94 6.55 -6.57
C LEU A 143 15.69 6.63 -5.23
N SER A 144 16.97 6.27 -5.27
CA SER A 144 17.80 6.16 -4.08
C SER A 144 18.02 7.51 -3.42
N GLY A 145 17.93 7.53 -2.09
CA GLY A 145 18.46 8.61 -1.28
C GLY A 145 19.81 8.22 -0.69
N GLU A 146 20.12 8.82 0.46
CA GLU A 146 21.39 8.67 1.15
C GLU A 146 21.28 7.69 2.31
N ARG A 147 22.45 7.19 2.72
CA ARG A 147 22.62 6.59 4.04
C ARG A 147 22.66 7.69 5.09
N ARG A 148 21.94 7.50 6.19
CA ARG A 148 21.93 8.47 7.30
C ARG A 148 21.71 7.78 8.64
N VAL A 149 22.08 8.49 9.71
CA VAL A 149 21.68 8.12 11.07
C VAL A 149 20.16 8.14 11.17
N PHE A 150 19.58 7.02 11.60
CA PHE A 150 18.16 6.89 11.83
C PHE A 150 17.75 7.71 13.06
N GLN A 151 16.64 8.44 12.93
CA GLN A 151 16.16 9.38 13.94
C GLN A 151 14.80 8.89 14.50
N PRO A 152 14.80 7.88 15.40
CA PRO A 152 13.56 7.28 15.92
C PRO A 152 12.67 8.30 16.64
N ARG A 153 13.28 9.35 17.19
CA ARG A 153 12.63 10.45 17.91
C ARG A 153 11.44 11.06 17.16
N HIS A 154 11.46 11.12 15.82
CA HIS A 154 10.38 11.76 15.07
C HIS A 154 9.10 10.91 15.11
N THR A 155 9.23 9.60 14.85
CA THR A 155 8.12 8.64 14.95
C THR A 155 7.60 8.55 16.38
N LEU A 156 8.50 8.42 17.36
CA LEU A 156 8.11 8.25 18.75
C LEU A 156 7.53 9.52 19.38
N ARG A 157 7.96 10.72 18.94
CA ARG A 157 7.32 11.98 19.32
C ARG A 157 5.88 12.05 18.79
N PHE A 158 5.63 11.62 17.56
CA PHE A 158 4.27 11.55 17.03
C PHE A 158 3.42 10.57 17.84
N LEU A 159 3.95 9.38 18.14
CA LEU A 159 3.26 8.40 18.99
C LEU A 159 2.95 8.96 20.39
N ARG A 160 3.89 9.68 21.01
CA ARG A 160 3.65 10.35 22.31
C ARG A 160 2.53 11.39 22.22
N GLY A 161 2.40 12.08 21.10
CA GLY A 161 1.23 12.94 20.84
C GLY A 161 -0.08 12.14 20.81
N VAL A 162 -0.11 11.02 20.07
CA VAL A 162 -1.27 10.12 20.03
C VAL A 162 -1.61 9.58 21.43
N ILE A 163 -0.60 9.20 22.22
CA ILE A 163 -0.79 8.77 23.62
C ILE A 163 -1.45 9.88 24.44
N ALA A 164 -0.95 11.12 24.35
CA ALA A 164 -1.51 12.25 25.07
C ALA A 164 -2.96 12.52 24.67
N GLU A 165 -3.28 12.48 23.37
CA GLU A 165 -4.66 12.63 22.86
C GLU A 165 -5.60 11.53 23.36
N VAL A 166 -5.11 10.29 23.51
CA VAL A 166 -5.91 9.19 24.06
C VAL A 166 -6.14 9.36 25.56
N VAL A 167 -5.12 9.79 26.31
CA VAL A 167 -5.23 10.07 27.75
C VAL A 167 -6.19 11.23 28.02
N SER A 168 -6.16 12.30 27.21
CA SER A 168 -7.08 13.44 27.35
C SER A 168 -8.49 13.16 26.81
N GLY A 169 -8.67 12.08 26.05
CA GLY A 169 -9.94 11.72 25.40
C GLY A 169 -10.21 12.43 24.08
N GLU A 170 -9.29 13.28 23.60
CA GLU A 170 -9.36 13.92 22.28
C GLU A 170 -9.35 12.91 21.14
N ARG A 171 -8.62 11.80 21.32
CA ARG A 171 -8.62 10.66 20.41
C ARG A 171 -9.25 9.45 21.08
N ARG A 172 -10.29 8.91 20.45
CA ARG A 172 -10.88 7.62 20.85
C ARG A 172 -10.20 6.48 20.09
N VAL A 173 -9.75 5.47 20.82
CA VAL A 173 -9.22 4.22 20.28
C VAL A 173 -9.97 3.04 20.89
N ALA A 174 -9.97 1.91 20.19
CA ALA A 174 -10.47 0.65 20.74
C ALA A 174 -9.54 0.19 21.86
N ASP A 175 -10.07 -0.35 22.96
CA ASP A 175 -9.26 -0.89 24.07
C ASP A 175 -8.11 0.04 24.51
N PRO A 176 -8.45 1.25 25.04
CA PRO A 176 -7.48 2.30 25.27
C PRO A 176 -6.42 1.95 26.33
N GLN A 177 -6.77 1.17 27.36
CA GLN A 177 -5.81 0.78 28.39
C GLN A 177 -4.70 -0.10 27.81
N ARG A 178 -5.08 -1.12 27.03
CA ARG A 178 -4.11 -1.99 26.38
C ARG A 178 -3.31 -1.25 25.31
N PHE A 179 -3.95 -0.38 24.55
CA PHE A 179 -3.26 0.49 23.59
C PHE A 179 -2.16 1.32 24.28
N LEU A 180 -2.49 1.99 25.39
CA LEU A 180 -1.55 2.83 26.15
C LEU A 180 -0.40 2.00 26.73
N ALA A 181 -0.67 0.80 27.25
CA ALA A 181 0.36 -0.11 27.75
C ALA A 181 1.37 -0.50 26.65
N CYS A 182 0.87 -0.98 25.50
CA CYS A 182 1.71 -1.34 24.36
C CYS A 182 2.50 -0.15 23.80
N ALA A 183 1.85 1.01 23.64
CA ALA A 183 2.48 2.22 23.12
C ALA A 183 3.53 2.78 24.09
N GLY A 184 3.30 2.67 25.40
CA GLY A 184 4.25 3.03 26.45
C GLY A 184 5.49 2.14 26.43
N ALA A 185 5.30 0.82 26.39
CA ALA A 185 6.40 -0.14 26.28
C ALA A 185 7.24 0.12 25.02
N PHE A 186 6.60 0.31 23.87
CA PHE A 186 7.30 0.62 22.62
C PHE A 186 8.07 1.95 22.67
N CYS A 187 7.55 2.97 23.38
CA CYS A 187 8.27 4.22 23.58
C CYS A 187 9.54 4.05 24.45
N ALA A 188 9.53 3.11 25.40
CA ALA A 188 10.68 2.83 26.27
C ALA A 188 11.86 2.21 25.49
N ASP A 189 11.58 1.51 24.41
CA ASP A 189 12.58 0.87 23.53
C ASP A 189 13.33 1.83 22.60
N GLN A 190 13.11 3.15 22.71
CA GLN A 190 13.72 4.16 21.82
C GLN A 190 15.23 3.99 21.66
N ALA A 191 15.94 3.73 22.76
CA ALA A 191 17.40 3.61 22.78
C ALA A 191 17.93 2.44 21.92
N LEU A 192 17.11 1.40 21.65
CA LEU A 192 17.50 0.25 20.81
C LEU A 192 17.72 0.64 19.34
N TYR A 193 17.17 1.79 18.92
CA TYR A 193 17.17 2.23 17.53
C TYR A 193 18.03 3.47 17.29
N GLU A 194 18.42 4.19 18.35
CA GLU A 194 19.18 5.43 18.26
C GLU A 194 20.63 5.19 17.80
N GLY A 195 21.19 6.17 17.10
CA GLY A 195 22.60 6.16 16.65
C GLY A 195 22.91 5.15 15.53
N ARG A 196 21.97 4.29 15.16
CA ARG A 196 22.12 3.31 14.08
C ARG A 196 21.83 3.95 12.72
N GLU A 197 22.45 3.44 11.66
CA GLU A 197 22.25 3.95 10.30
C GLU A 197 21.15 3.19 9.56
N THR A 198 20.56 3.87 8.58
CA THR A 198 19.62 3.31 7.61
C THR A 198 19.79 3.96 6.25
N ILE A 199 19.08 3.45 5.24
CA ILE A 199 19.03 4.02 3.89
C ILE A 199 17.70 4.74 3.69
N THR A 200 17.77 5.83 2.94
CA THR A 200 16.59 6.54 2.44
C THR A 200 16.36 6.28 0.97
N ALA A 201 15.11 6.39 0.57
CA ALA A 201 14.71 6.41 -0.83
C ALA A 201 13.44 7.26 -0.95
N GLN A 202 13.10 7.67 -2.16
CA GLN A 202 11.76 8.15 -2.41
C GLN A 202 10.79 7.01 -2.17
N THR A 203 9.84 7.21 -1.26
CA THR A 203 8.82 6.21 -0.97
C THR A 203 7.67 6.29 -1.97
N HIS A 204 6.91 5.20 -2.06
CA HIS A 204 5.64 5.13 -2.76
C HIS A 204 4.55 5.96 -2.04
N GLY A 205 4.58 5.99 -0.71
CA GLY A 205 3.68 6.79 0.14
C GLY A 205 2.34 6.15 0.48
N ASP A 206 1.97 5.03 -0.16
CA ASP A 206 0.80 4.21 0.19
C ASP A 206 0.99 2.73 -0.23
N LEU A 207 2.15 2.15 0.07
CA LEU A 207 2.51 0.82 -0.39
C LEU A 207 1.85 -0.30 0.43
N HIS A 208 0.60 -0.60 0.15
CA HIS A 208 -0.13 -1.74 0.74
C HIS A 208 -0.37 -2.86 -0.28
N LEU A 209 -0.85 -4.03 0.16
CA LEU A 209 -0.91 -5.25 -0.68
C LEU A 209 -1.79 -5.14 -1.94
N ARG A 210 -2.71 -4.16 -2.02
CA ARG A 210 -3.51 -3.90 -3.22
C ARG A 210 -2.81 -3.02 -4.26
N ASN A 211 -1.76 -2.30 -3.87
CA ASN A 211 -0.97 -1.43 -4.75
C ASN A 211 0.25 -2.16 -5.31
N VAL A 212 0.38 -3.46 -5.01
CA VAL A 212 1.36 -4.35 -5.62
C VAL A 212 0.58 -5.39 -6.41
N VAL A 213 0.80 -5.46 -7.72
CA VAL A 213 0.24 -6.50 -8.60
C VAL A 213 1.36 -7.34 -9.16
N MET A 214 1.11 -8.63 -9.37
CA MET A 214 2.10 -9.53 -9.93
C MET A 214 1.46 -10.64 -10.76
N ASP A 215 2.22 -11.11 -11.75
CA ASP A 215 1.95 -12.34 -12.48
C ASP A 215 2.86 -13.47 -11.92
N GLU A 216 3.13 -14.50 -12.72
CA GLU A 216 4.03 -15.59 -12.33
C GLU A 216 5.50 -15.18 -12.22
N ARG A 217 5.92 -14.07 -12.82
CA ARG A 217 7.33 -13.71 -12.98
C ARG A 217 7.68 -12.28 -12.53
N ARG A 218 6.75 -11.34 -12.67
CA ARG A 218 6.97 -9.90 -12.54
C ARG A 218 6.01 -9.29 -11.53
N CYS A 219 6.40 -8.12 -11.05
CA CYS A 219 5.69 -7.37 -10.04
C CYS A 219 5.71 -5.89 -10.43
N TRP A 220 4.60 -5.19 -10.15
CA TRP A 220 4.40 -3.78 -10.47
C TRP A 220 3.75 -3.03 -9.31
N GLY A 221 4.13 -1.77 -9.15
CA GLY A 221 3.48 -0.82 -8.22
C GLY A 221 2.39 -0.01 -8.92
N LEU A 222 1.33 0.29 -8.18
CA LEU A 222 0.17 1.06 -8.63
C LEU A 222 -0.15 2.21 -7.66
N ASP A 223 -0.82 3.26 -8.14
CA ASP A 223 -1.41 4.31 -7.29
C ASP A 223 -0.37 5.02 -6.36
N PHE A 224 0.68 5.60 -6.96
CA PHE A 224 1.70 6.37 -6.22
C PHE A 224 1.13 7.64 -5.58
N ALA A 225 1.52 7.92 -4.34
CA ALA A 225 1.06 9.07 -3.56
C ALA A 225 2.08 10.22 -3.49
N GLY A 226 3.05 10.26 -4.41
CA GLY A 226 4.09 11.31 -4.46
C GLY A 226 4.97 11.31 -3.20
N GLY A 227 5.42 10.13 -2.77
CA GLY A 227 6.13 9.96 -1.52
C GLY A 227 7.43 10.76 -1.42
N ARG A 228 7.93 10.85 -0.19
CA ARG A 228 9.06 11.71 0.19
C ARG A 228 10.33 10.88 0.30
N VAL A 229 11.49 11.53 0.26
CA VAL A 229 12.76 10.88 0.59
C VAL A 229 12.85 10.67 2.10
N VAL A 230 12.47 9.47 2.55
CA VAL A 230 12.43 9.06 3.97
C VAL A 230 13.08 7.68 4.14
N PRO A 231 13.32 7.17 5.37
CA PRO A 231 13.90 5.84 5.52
C PRO A 231 13.03 4.78 4.84
N VAL A 232 13.68 3.82 4.17
CA VAL A 232 13.00 2.76 3.41
C VAL A 232 12.05 1.91 4.26
N GLY A 233 12.28 1.87 5.58
CA GLY A 233 11.40 1.22 6.54
C GLY A 233 9.95 1.71 6.51
N HIS A 234 9.64 2.90 5.98
CA HIS A 234 8.24 3.36 5.88
C HIS A 234 7.40 2.53 4.91
N ASP A 235 7.93 2.27 3.71
CA ASP A 235 7.26 1.46 2.69
C ASP A 235 7.28 -0.02 3.07
N ILE A 236 8.41 -0.52 3.59
CA ILE A 236 8.54 -1.89 4.10
C ILE A 236 7.50 -2.13 5.20
N ALA A 237 7.41 -1.23 6.19
CA ALA A 237 6.46 -1.37 7.28
C ALA A 237 5.00 -1.28 6.81
N ARG A 238 4.70 -0.41 5.84
CA ARG A 238 3.35 -0.31 5.29
C ARG A 238 2.92 -1.62 4.63
N LEU A 239 3.76 -2.21 3.79
CA LEU A 239 3.47 -3.45 3.06
C LEU A 239 3.41 -4.67 3.98
N LEU A 240 4.49 -4.89 4.75
CA LEU A 240 4.62 -6.07 5.61
C LEU A 240 3.69 -6.01 6.82
N GLY A 241 3.38 -4.83 7.35
CA GLY A 241 2.36 -4.67 8.38
C GLY A 241 0.96 -5.02 7.87
N ASP A 242 0.63 -4.63 6.63
CA ASP A 242 -0.65 -5.00 6.00
C ASP A 242 -0.77 -6.52 5.82
N TYR A 243 0.31 -7.17 5.36
CA TYR A 243 0.44 -8.63 5.32
C TYR A 243 0.29 -9.27 6.71
N ALA A 244 1.06 -8.79 7.69
CA ALA A 244 1.08 -9.33 9.04
C ALA A 244 -0.30 -9.29 9.67
N ILE A 245 -1.06 -8.22 9.46
CA ILE A 245 -2.41 -8.05 10.00
C ILE A 245 -3.40 -8.97 9.30
N LEU A 246 -3.44 -8.96 7.97
CA LEU A 246 -4.53 -9.58 7.20
C LEU A 246 -4.30 -11.04 6.80
N HIS A 247 -3.06 -11.48 6.62
CA HIS A 247 -2.75 -12.75 5.95
C HIS A 247 -1.83 -13.66 6.76
N ALA A 248 -0.91 -13.10 7.55
CA ALA A 248 0.06 -13.94 8.27
C ALA A 248 -0.63 -14.88 9.28
N PRO A 249 -0.25 -16.17 9.32
CA PRO A 249 -0.70 -17.09 10.35
C PRO A 249 -0.09 -16.66 11.69
N LYS A 250 -0.90 -16.07 12.57
CA LYS A 250 -0.44 -15.44 13.82
C LYS A 250 0.26 -16.42 14.77
N ALA A 251 0.00 -17.72 14.65
CA ALA A 251 0.66 -18.76 15.43
C ALA A 251 2.13 -19.01 15.00
N ALA A 252 2.48 -18.66 13.76
CA ALA A 252 3.84 -18.77 13.24
C ALA A 252 4.70 -17.53 13.52
N ILE A 253 4.14 -16.52 14.19
CA ILE A 253 4.85 -15.29 14.57
C ILE A 253 5.39 -15.48 15.99
N PRO A 254 6.72 -15.45 16.19
CA PRO A 254 7.32 -15.48 17.52
C PRO A 254 6.87 -14.32 18.41
N GLU A 255 6.94 -14.50 19.72
CA GLU A 255 6.71 -13.40 20.66
C GLU A 255 7.75 -12.30 20.48
N GLY A 256 7.31 -11.04 20.57
CA GLY A 256 8.12 -9.86 20.30
C GLY A 256 8.27 -9.52 18.81
N GLU A 257 7.83 -10.38 17.88
CA GLU A 257 8.01 -10.20 16.44
C GLU A 257 6.71 -9.85 15.69
N VAL A 258 6.87 -9.29 14.48
CA VAL A 258 5.76 -8.83 13.63
C VAL A 258 5.47 -9.84 12.50
N LEU A 259 6.44 -10.65 12.11
CA LEU A 259 6.39 -11.52 10.93
C LEU A 259 6.80 -12.96 11.27
N PRO A 260 6.27 -13.96 10.54
CA PRO A 260 6.86 -15.30 10.55
C PRO A 260 8.31 -15.27 10.04
N PRO A 261 9.26 -15.97 10.66
CA PRO A 261 10.67 -15.95 10.25
C PRO A 261 10.89 -16.34 8.79
N GLU A 262 10.17 -17.35 8.31
CA GLU A 262 10.24 -17.81 6.91
C GLU A 262 9.87 -16.71 5.91
N VAL A 263 8.86 -15.90 6.25
CA VAL A 263 8.35 -14.84 5.37
C VAL A 263 9.22 -13.59 5.45
N GLN A 264 9.73 -13.27 6.64
CA GLN A 264 10.72 -12.21 6.81
C GLN A 264 11.99 -12.54 6.01
N GLY A 265 12.52 -13.75 6.16
CA GLY A 265 13.66 -14.23 5.37
C GLY A 265 13.40 -14.11 3.87
N ALA A 266 12.29 -14.66 3.38
CA ALA A 266 11.95 -14.61 1.97
C ALA A 266 11.81 -13.17 1.42
N PHE A 267 11.18 -12.25 2.17
CA PHE A 267 11.09 -10.85 1.74
C PHE A 267 12.46 -10.19 1.61
N PHE A 268 13.34 -10.39 2.60
CA PHE A 268 14.68 -9.79 2.62
C PHE A 268 15.71 -10.53 1.74
N GLU A 269 15.43 -11.75 1.30
CA GLU A 269 16.13 -12.36 0.16
C GLU A 269 15.86 -11.60 -1.14
N GLY A 270 14.64 -11.09 -1.32
CA GLY A 270 14.29 -10.23 -2.44
C GLY A 270 14.75 -8.78 -2.23
N TYR A 271 14.68 -8.27 -1.00
CA TYR A 271 14.99 -6.88 -0.66
C TYR A 271 16.40 -6.73 -0.07
N GLY A 272 17.36 -6.30 -0.90
CA GLY A 272 18.78 -6.29 -0.55
C GLY A 272 19.38 -4.93 -0.17
N LEU A 273 18.59 -3.86 -0.09
CA LEU A 273 19.10 -2.52 0.25
C LEU A 273 19.51 -2.41 1.71
N VAL A 274 18.69 -2.95 2.61
CA VAL A 274 18.96 -3.02 4.05
C VAL A 274 18.49 -4.38 4.58
N PRO A 275 19.12 -4.93 5.63
CA PRO A 275 18.70 -6.20 6.21
C PRO A 275 17.44 -6.03 7.07
N ALA A 276 16.85 -7.15 7.51
CA ALA A 276 15.68 -7.14 8.38
C ALA A 276 15.93 -6.43 9.72
N GLU A 277 17.19 -6.44 10.16
CA GLU A 277 17.66 -5.84 11.39
C GLU A 277 17.84 -4.31 11.29
N ASP A 278 17.63 -3.70 10.12
CA ASP A 278 17.71 -2.25 9.94
C ASP A 278 16.83 -1.51 10.97
N PRO A 279 17.36 -0.46 11.63
CA PRO A 279 16.65 0.20 12.72
C PRO A 279 15.34 0.86 12.27
N SER A 280 15.26 1.33 11.01
CA SER A 280 14.03 1.89 10.47
C SER A 280 12.98 0.81 10.22
N VAL A 281 13.40 -0.36 9.74
CA VAL A 281 12.52 -1.52 9.54
C VAL A 281 11.95 -2.00 10.87
N GLN A 282 12.82 -2.29 11.85
CA GLN A 282 12.43 -2.85 13.14
C GLN A 282 11.47 -1.92 13.90
N LEU A 283 11.77 -0.62 13.94
CA LEU A 283 10.93 0.37 14.62
C LEU A 283 9.61 0.58 13.87
N LEU A 284 9.67 0.83 12.56
CA LEU A 284 8.47 1.23 11.81
C LEU A 284 7.48 0.08 11.66
N LEU A 285 7.93 -1.18 11.60
CA LEU A 285 7.03 -2.35 11.61
C LEU A 285 6.20 -2.42 12.90
N ARG A 286 6.83 -2.23 14.06
CA ARG A 286 6.13 -2.25 15.36
C ARG A 286 5.20 -1.05 15.51
N ASN A 287 5.70 0.15 15.14
CA ASN A 287 4.88 1.36 15.11
C ASN A 287 3.66 1.20 14.18
N ARG A 288 3.79 0.45 13.08
CA ARG A 288 2.71 0.22 12.13
C ARG A 288 1.54 -0.55 12.74
N VAL A 289 1.80 -1.51 13.62
CA VAL A 289 0.75 -2.26 14.32
C VAL A 289 -0.07 -1.32 15.19
N LEU A 290 0.60 -0.45 15.96
CA LEU A 290 -0.08 0.57 16.74
C LEU A 290 -0.80 1.58 15.83
N ALA A 291 -0.20 1.95 14.69
CA ALA A 291 -0.79 2.91 13.75
C ALA A 291 -2.12 2.44 13.15
N GLU A 292 -2.19 1.15 12.85
CA GLU A 292 -3.42 0.52 12.40
C GLU A 292 -4.45 0.43 13.53
N TRP A 293 -4.01 0.26 14.78
CA TRP A 293 -4.87 0.29 15.96
C TRP A 293 -5.55 1.65 16.14
N TRP A 294 -4.79 2.75 16.24
CA TRP A 294 -5.38 4.08 16.45
C TRP A 294 -6.06 4.68 15.20
N GLY A 295 -5.84 4.07 14.03
CA GLY A 295 -6.48 4.45 12.77
C GLY A 295 -7.87 3.84 12.57
N LEU A 296 -8.25 2.82 13.34
CA LEU A 296 -9.56 2.17 13.24
C LEU A 296 -10.60 2.83 14.15
N PRO A 297 -11.90 2.82 13.76
CA PRO A 297 -12.97 3.29 14.64
C PRO A 297 -12.93 2.60 16.01
N ALA A 298 -13.08 3.38 17.08
CA ALA A 298 -12.97 2.89 18.46
C ALA A 298 -14.10 1.92 18.84
N LYS A 299 -15.32 2.21 18.37
CA LYS A 299 -16.52 1.43 18.62
C LYS A 299 -16.71 0.35 17.56
N ALA A 300 -17.26 -0.78 17.94
CA ALA A 300 -17.42 -1.91 17.04
C ALA A 300 -18.50 -1.65 15.98
N GLU A 301 -19.59 -0.97 16.37
CA GLU A 301 -20.70 -0.58 15.50
C GLU A 301 -20.29 0.39 14.37
N ASP A 302 -19.22 1.16 14.58
CA ASP A 302 -18.69 2.09 13.58
C ASP A 302 -17.76 1.40 12.55
N ARG A 303 -17.48 0.10 12.72
CA ARG A 303 -16.60 -0.65 11.82
C ARG A 303 -17.40 -1.38 10.76
N GLY A 304 -17.11 -1.07 9.50
CA GLY A 304 -17.54 -1.92 8.38
C GLY A 304 -16.85 -3.30 8.41
N PRO A 305 -17.33 -4.28 7.62
CA PRO A 305 -16.79 -5.65 7.64
C PRO A 305 -15.27 -5.73 7.43
N ALA A 306 -14.72 -4.93 6.52
CA ALA A 306 -13.27 -4.89 6.27
C ALA A 306 -12.48 -4.33 7.46
N GLN A 307 -13.01 -3.30 8.14
CA GLN A 307 -12.40 -2.72 9.34
C GLN A 307 -12.49 -3.69 10.53
N ALA A 308 -13.59 -4.44 10.66
CA ALA A 308 -13.74 -5.47 11.68
C ALA A 308 -12.73 -6.62 11.47
N ARG A 309 -12.56 -7.11 10.24
CA ARG A 309 -11.53 -8.12 9.91
C ARG A 309 -10.12 -7.60 10.23
N ARG A 310 -9.83 -6.35 9.84
CA ARG A 310 -8.54 -5.70 10.13
C ARG A 310 -8.32 -5.55 11.63
N TRP A 311 -9.33 -5.15 12.39
CA TRP A 311 -9.28 -5.03 13.84
C TRP A 311 -8.94 -6.37 14.52
N ALA A 312 -9.59 -7.45 14.12
CA ALA A 312 -9.27 -8.79 14.62
C ALA A 312 -7.80 -9.17 14.36
N GLY A 313 -7.28 -8.84 13.16
CA GLY A 313 -5.88 -9.02 12.81
C GLY A 313 -4.92 -8.18 13.66
N VAL A 314 -5.26 -6.91 13.92
CA VAL A 314 -4.49 -6.00 14.78
C VAL A 314 -4.44 -6.53 16.21
N GLN A 315 -5.57 -6.93 16.79
CA GLN A 315 -5.61 -7.44 18.17
C GLN A 315 -4.74 -8.70 18.35
N ALA A 316 -4.85 -9.65 17.41
CA ALA A 316 -4.07 -10.88 17.45
C ALA A 316 -2.57 -10.61 17.25
N LEU A 317 -2.22 -9.71 16.32
CA LEU A 317 -0.83 -9.34 16.07
C LEU A 317 -0.22 -8.57 17.24
N ALA A 318 -0.96 -7.63 17.84
CA ALA A 318 -0.48 -6.88 18.99
C ALA A 318 -0.13 -7.79 20.18
N GLY A 319 -0.90 -8.86 20.40
CA GLY A 319 -0.57 -9.87 21.43
C GLY A 319 0.70 -10.67 21.14
N ARG A 320 1.16 -10.73 19.89
CA ARG A 320 2.47 -11.30 19.52
C ARG A 320 3.59 -10.29 19.70
N VAL A 321 3.39 -9.07 19.20
CA VAL A 321 4.41 -8.02 19.18
C VAL A 321 4.73 -7.46 20.58
N PHE A 322 3.72 -7.38 21.45
CA PHE A 322 3.82 -6.85 22.80
C PHE A 322 3.40 -7.94 23.80
N PRO A 323 4.21 -8.99 23.99
CA PRO A 323 3.84 -10.11 24.84
C PRO A 323 3.76 -9.68 26.31
N GLY A 324 2.80 -10.25 27.04
CA GLY A 324 2.62 -10.01 28.49
C GLY A 324 1.91 -8.69 28.84
N LEU A 325 1.32 -8.00 27.87
CA LEU A 325 0.58 -6.73 28.03
C LEU A 325 -0.89 -6.80 27.56
#